data_AF-A0A820FY20-F1
#
_entry.id   AF-A0A820FY20-F1
#
_cell.length_a   1.000
_cell.length_b   1.000
_cell.length_c   1.000
_cell.angle_alpha   90.00
_cell.angle_beta   90.00
_cell.angle_gamma   90.00
#
_symmetry.space_group_name_H-M   'P 1'
#
loop_
_entity.id
_entity.type
_entity.pdbx_description
1 polymer ?
#
loop_
_entity_poly.entity_id
_entity_poly.type
_entity_poly.pdbx_seq_one_letter_code
_entity_poly.pdbx_strand_id
1 'polypeptide(L)'
;MLLIGDSLLHHVRKPTTIPCESIETYIESIGGCTIDRLMAMIKQDNFKTLFYNQKHLVILIGTNNLARERSESTIIKFEKLLQLIYRKYPYLSTVAV
;
A
#
# COMPACT_ATOMS: atom_id res chain seq x y z
N MET A 1 -5.11 10.65 -0.71
CA MET A 1 -3.96 9.76 -0.43
C MET A 1 -4.48 8.40 0.01
N LEU A 2 -3.90 7.32 -0.47
CA LEU A 2 -4.27 5.95 -0.11
C LEU A 2 -3.15 5.29 0.69
N LEU A 3 -3.48 4.68 1.83
CA LEU A 3 -2.58 3.85 2.63
C LEU A 3 -3.11 2.41 2.56
N ILE A 4 -2.28 1.46 2.12
CA ILE A 4 -2.60 0.03 2.13
C ILE A 4 -1.53 -0.72 2.92
N GLY A 5 -1.90 -1.70 3.73
CA GLY A 5 -0.90 -2.34 4.56
C GLY A 5 -1.43 -3.40 5.49
N ASP A 6 -0.57 -3.85 6.39
CA ASP A 6 -0.94 -4.79 7.44
C ASP A 6 -1.61 -4.09 8.64
N SER A 7 -1.74 -4.82 9.76
CA SER A 7 -2.37 -4.34 10.99
C SER A 7 -1.65 -3.13 11.61
N LEU A 8 -0.39 -2.85 11.26
CA LEU A 8 0.33 -1.68 11.77
C LEU A 8 -0.31 -0.36 11.31
N LEU A 9 -1.06 -0.36 10.20
CA LEU A 9 -1.79 0.81 9.75
C LEU A 9 -2.85 1.32 10.74
N HIS A 10 -3.38 0.46 11.62
CA HIS A 10 -4.32 0.90 12.65
C HIS A 10 -3.70 1.90 13.64
N HIS A 11 -2.38 1.96 13.73
CA HIS A 11 -1.65 2.90 14.59
C HIS A 11 -1.21 4.18 13.87
N VAL A 12 -1.44 4.28 12.56
CA VAL A 12 -1.13 5.49 11.80
C VAL A 12 -2.18 6.55 12.11
N ARG A 13 -1.76 7.65 12.74
CA ARG A 13 -2.63 8.80 12.99
C ARG A 13 -3.02 9.44 11.67
N LYS A 14 -4.32 9.63 11.45
CA LYS A 14 -4.79 10.48 10.35
C LYS A 14 -4.28 11.90 10.57
N PRO A 15 -3.78 12.59 9.53
CA PRO A 15 -3.39 13.99 9.68
C PRO A 15 -4.60 14.78 10.18
N THR A 16 -4.43 15.44 11.32
CA THR A 16 -5.37 16.47 11.80
C THR A 16 -5.45 17.53 10.71
N THR A 17 -6.64 17.70 10.13
CA THR A 17 -6.95 18.64 9.05
C THR A 17 -6.34 20.02 9.36
N ILE A 18 -5.28 20.39 8.63
CA ILE A 18 -4.86 21.78 8.52
C ILE A 18 -5.79 22.41 7.47
N PRO A 19 -6.40 23.59 7.69
CA PRO A 19 -7.57 24.04 6.93
C PRO A 19 -7.33 24.37 5.45
N CYS A 20 -6.11 24.22 4.94
CA CYS A 20 -5.76 24.76 3.63
C CYS A 20 -5.89 23.77 2.47
N GLU A 21 -5.76 22.46 2.66
CA GLU A 21 -6.06 21.46 1.61
C GLU A 21 -6.46 20.14 2.26
N SER A 22 -7.74 19.76 2.19
CA SER A 22 -8.21 18.48 2.72
C SER A 22 -7.78 17.35 1.80
N ILE A 23 -6.56 16.85 1.95
CA ILE A 23 -6.15 15.60 1.31
C ILE A 23 -6.96 14.47 1.96
N GLU A 24 -8.04 14.05 1.31
CA GLU A 24 -8.80 12.88 1.73
C GLU A 24 -7.87 11.68 1.83
N THR A 25 -7.75 11.13 3.04
CA THR A 25 -6.86 10.01 3.33
C THR A 25 -7.67 8.75 3.54
N TYR A 26 -7.53 7.79 2.62
CA TYR A 26 -8.14 6.48 2.66
C TYR A 26 -7.15 5.48 3.22
N ILE A 27 -7.58 4.64 4.16
CA ILE A 27 -6.73 3.66 4.83
C ILE A 27 -7.40 2.29 4.70
N GLU A 28 -6.67 1.34 4.14
CA GLU A 28 -7.08 -0.05 3.97
C GLU A 28 -6.09 -0.95 4.70
N SER A 29 -6.50 -1.48 5.86
CA SER A 29 -5.67 -2.37 6.68
C SER A 29 -6.12 -3.82 6.51
N ILE A 30 -5.16 -4.69 6.19
CA ILE A 30 -5.40 -6.10 5.90
C ILE A 30 -4.61 -6.93 6.91
N GLY A 31 -5.30 -7.53 7.87
CA GLY A 31 -4.68 -8.35 8.90
C GLY A 31 -3.83 -9.49 8.32
N GLY A 32 -2.58 -9.60 8.77
CA GLY A 32 -1.63 -10.63 8.32
C GLY A 32 -1.23 -10.53 6.85
N CYS A 33 -1.34 -9.34 6.22
CA CYS A 33 -1.00 -9.16 4.83
C CYS A 33 0.50 -9.40 4.58
N THR A 34 0.80 -10.26 3.60
CA THR A 34 2.15 -10.44 3.03
C THR A 34 2.22 -9.75 1.67
N ILE A 35 3.42 -9.48 1.19
CA ILE A 35 3.63 -8.86 -0.14
C ILE A 35 2.95 -9.69 -1.25
N ASP A 36 3.06 -11.01 -1.20
CA ASP A 36 2.43 -11.91 -2.18
C ASP A 36 0.90 -11.80 -2.17
N ARG A 37 0.30 -11.72 -0.97
CA ARG A 37 -1.14 -11.54 -0.80
C ARG A 37 -1.59 -10.18 -1.35
N LEU A 38 -0.85 -9.11 -1.06
CA LEU A 38 -1.16 -7.78 -1.59
C LEU A 38 -1.09 -7.75 -3.12
N MET A 39 -0.05 -8.34 -3.71
CA MET A 39 0.06 -8.46 -5.17
C MET A 39 -1.12 -9.22 -5.78
N ALA A 40 -1.57 -10.31 -5.14
CA ALA A 40 -2.73 -11.07 -5.59
C ALA A 40 -4.01 -10.23 -5.57
N MET A 41 -4.26 -9.48 -4.48
CA MET A 41 -5.42 -8.60 -4.35
C MET A 41 -5.39 -7.44 -5.37
N ILE A 42 -4.21 -6.87 -5.64
CA ILE A 42 -4.04 -5.86 -6.70
C ILE A 42 -4.36 -6.47 -8.07
N LYS A 43 -3.85 -7.66 -8.38
CA LYS A 43 -4.15 -8.35 -9.65
C LYS A 43 -5.64 -8.62 -9.83
N GLN A 44 -6.35 -8.96 -8.76
CA GLN A 44 -7.80 -9.23 -8.73
C GLN A 44 -8.69 -7.98 -8.70
N ASP A 45 -8.11 -6.77 -8.76
CA ASP A 45 -8.84 -5.50 -8.77
C ASP A 45 -9.61 -5.17 -7.48
N ASN A 46 -9.27 -5.81 -6.36
CA ASN A 46 -9.94 -5.60 -5.06
C ASN A 46 -9.92 -4.12 -4.60
N PHE A 47 -8.95 -3.34 -5.08
CA PHE A 47 -8.77 -1.93 -4.69
C PHE A 47 -9.17 -0.94 -5.78
N LYS A 48 -9.74 -1.38 -6.90
CA LYS A 48 -9.95 -0.52 -8.09
C LYS A 48 -10.68 0.79 -7.76
N THR A 49 -11.68 0.73 -6.89
CA THR A 49 -12.44 1.91 -6.42
C THR A 49 -11.63 2.80 -5.49
N LEU A 50 -10.82 2.23 -4.60
CA LEU A 50 -9.97 2.97 -3.66
C LEU A 50 -8.86 3.74 -4.37
N PHE A 51 -8.37 3.24 -5.51
CA PHE A 51 -7.39 3.93 -6.34
C PHE A 51 -7.99 5.10 -7.14
N TYR A 52 -9.33 5.18 -7.26
CA TYR A 52 -9.98 6.27 -7.99
C TYR A 52 -9.66 7.62 -7.34
N ASN A 53 -9.22 8.58 -8.16
CA ASN A 53 -8.84 9.93 -7.75
C ASN A 53 -7.66 10.00 -6.74
N GLN A 54 -6.89 8.92 -6.57
CA GLN A 54 -5.70 8.92 -5.71
C GLN A 54 -4.44 9.22 -6.53
N LYS A 55 -3.64 10.20 -6.06
CA LYS A 55 -2.33 10.53 -6.64
C LYS A 55 -1.15 9.98 -5.85
N HIS A 56 -1.36 9.66 -4.57
CA HIS A 56 -0.32 9.21 -3.65
C HIS A 56 -0.74 7.90 -2.99
N LEU A 57 0.14 6.92 -3.05
CA LEU A 57 0.01 5.61 -2.40
C LEU A 57 1.14 5.45 -1.38
N VAL A 58 0.78 5.02 -0.17
CA VAL A 58 1.73 4.56 0.85
C VAL A 58 1.41 3.11 1.16
N ILE A 59 2.42 2.25 1.20
CA ILE A 59 2.27 0.83 1.50
C ILE A 59 3.02 0.51 2.78
N LEU A 60 2.35 0.03 3.81
CA LEU A 60 3.00 -0.42 5.04
C LEU A 60 2.88 -1.94 5.16
N ILE A 61 3.88 -2.67 4.69
CA ILE A 61 3.86 -4.13 4.64
C ILE A 61 5.27 -4.70 4.81
N GLY A 62 5.38 -6.00 5.10
CA GLY A 62 6.66 -6.72 5.12
C GLY A 62 6.98 -7.37 6.47
N THR A 63 6.37 -6.93 7.56
CA THR A 63 6.59 -7.55 8.89
C THR A 63 6.20 -9.03 8.89
N ASN A 64 5.08 -9.38 8.26
CA ASN A 64 4.61 -10.76 8.10
C ASN A 64 5.48 -11.60 7.15
N ASN A 65 6.24 -10.95 6.25
CA ASN A 65 7.18 -11.62 5.35
C ASN A 65 8.47 -11.95 6.09
N LEU A 66 9.08 -10.96 6.74
CA LEU A 66 10.34 -11.10 7.47
C LEU A 66 10.26 -12.11 8.63
N ALA A 67 9.06 -12.34 9.17
CA ALA A 67 8.82 -13.41 10.13
C ALA A 67 9.01 -14.84 9.57
N ARG A 68 9.06 -15.01 8.23
CA ARG A 68 9.03 -16.30 7.55
C ARG A 68 10.14 -16.50 6.52
N GLU A 69 10.76 -15.42 6.04
CA GLU A 69 11.75 -15.49 4.97
C GLU A 69 12.91 -14.50 5.19
N ARG A 70 14.00 -14.70 4.44
CA ARG A 70 15.16 -13.81 4.50
C ARG A 70 14.87 -12.46 3.83
N SER A 71 15.50 -11.41 4.35
CA SER A 71 15.35 -10.04 3.87
C SER A 71 15.59 -9.89 2.37
N GLU A 72 16.56 -10.59 1.78
CA GLU A 72 16.81 -10.49 0.32
C GLU A 72 15.61 -10.96 -0.51
N SER A 73 14.91 -12.00 -0.05
CA SER A 73 13.71 -12.49 -0.73
C SER A 73 12.57 -11.47 -0.66
N THR A 74 12.40 -10.84 0.51
CA THR A 74 11.39 -9.81 0.72
C THR A 74 11.66 -8.56 -0.12
N ILE A 75 12.92 -8.14 -0.27
CA ILE A 75 13.31 -7.00 -1.14
C ILE A 75 12.91 -7.26 -2.60
N ILE A 76 13.22 -8.44 -3.15
CA ILE A 76 12.82 -8.81 -4.52
C ILE A 76 11.29 -8.78 -4.69
N LYS A 77 10.53 -9.15 -3.66
CA LYS A 77 9.06 -9.08 -3.69
C LYS A 77 8.56 -7.63 -3.69
N PHE A 78 9.20 -6.72 -2.96
CA PHE A 78 8.87 -5.30 -3.01
C PHE A 78 9.08 -4.69 -4.39
N GLU A 79 10.18 -5.00 -5.07
CA GLU A 79 10.42 -4.54 -6.43
C GLU A 79 9.31 -5.00 -7.40
N LYS A 80 8.90 -6.27 -7.29
CA LYS A 80 7.80 -6.83 -8.09
C LYS A 80 6.46 -6.17 -7.78
N LEU A 81 6.19 -5.87 -6.51
CA LEU A 81 4.99 -5.15 -6.09
C LEU A 81 4.96 -3.74 -6.70
N LEU A 82 6.06 -2.99 -6.61
CA LEU A 82 6.18 -1.65 -7.18
C LEU A 82 5.97 -1.65 -8.70
N GLN A 83 6.62 -2.58 -9.41
CA GLN A 83 6.42 -2.74 -10.86
C GLN A 83 4.97 -3.03 -11.23
N LEU A 84 4.30 -3.91 -10.47
CA LEU A 84 2.88 -4.21 -10.66
C LEU A 84 2.00 -2.96 -10.47
N ILE A 85 2.27 -2.16 -9.44
CA ILE A 85 1.53 -0.94 -9.12
C ILE A 85 1.70 0.10 -10.22
N TYR A 86 2.93 0.41 -10.63
CA TYR A 86 3.17 1.39 -11.69
C TYR A 86 2.54 0.97 -13.02
N ARG A 87 2.54 -0.34 -13.33
CA ARG A 87 1.88 -0.86 -14.52
C ARG A 87 0.35 -0.75 -14.44
N LYS A 88 -0.25 -1.01 -13.29
CA LYS A 88 -1.71 -1.05 -13.12
C LYS A 88 -2.33 0.32 -12.86
N TYR A 89 -1.60 1.21 -12.20
CA TYR A 89 -2.04 2.53 -11.78
C TYR A 89 -1.02 3.62 -12.21
N PRO A 90 -0.83 3.82 -13.53
CA PRO A 90 0.22 4.71 -14.05
C PRO A 90 0.00 6.20 -13.73
N TYR A 91 -1.17 6.57 -13.23
CA TYR A 91 -1.52 7.94 -12.82
C TYR A 91 -1.03 8.31 -11.42
N LEU A 92 -0.51 7.36 -10.64
CA LEU A 92 0.06 7.66 -9.33
C LEU A 92 1.32 8.52 -9.48
N SER A 93 1.33 9.67 -8.81
CA SER A 93 2.48 10.58 -8.78
C SER A 93 3.53 10.13 -7.77
N THR A 94 3.13 9.45 -6.70
CA THR A 94 4.04 9.01 -5.64
C THR A 94 3.62 7.65 -5.10
N VAL A 95 4.60 6.76 -4.94
CA VAL A 95 4.47 5.50 -4.21
C VAL A 95 5.58 5.44 -3.17
N ALA A 96 5.21 5.27 -1.90
CA ALA A 96 6.13 4.99 -0.80
C ALA A 96 5.83 3.61 -0.22
N VAL A 97 6.87 2.88 0.17
CA VAL A 97 6.80 1.55 0.80
C VAL A 97 7.67 1.55 2.04
#